data_AF-A0A1V6D228-F1
#
_entry.id   AF-A0A1V6D228-F1
#
_cell.length_a   1.000
_cell.length_b   1.000
_cell.length_c   1.000
_cell.angle_alpha   90.00
_cell.angle_beta   90.00
_cell.angle_gamma   90.00
#
_symmetry.space_group_name_H-M   'P 1'
#
loop_
_entity.id
_entity.type
_entity.pdbx_description
1 polymer ?
#
loop_
_entity_poly.entity_id
_entity_poly.type
_entity_poly.pdbx_seq_one_letter_code
_entity_poly.pdbx_strand_id
1 'polypeptide(L)'
;MEGLLGLFEQLMVLGGFAALISVIINVLKTIGVVKDGQAGMWSAGLNLAGLIALFATGIVAPEFDISGLDENIAQIAEILSLIFAFITQNWISKGTHTVFSSGQVPIIGRSFSNK
;
A
#
# COMPACT_ATOMS: atom_id res chain seq x y z
N MET A 1 -15.83 -31.64 -9.28
CA MET A 1 -16.18 -30.19 -9.29
C MET A 1 -15.59 -29.44 -8.09
N GLU A 2 -14.61 -30.03 -7.36
CA GLU A 2 -13.98 -29.39 -6.20
C GLU A 2 -12.80 -28.46 -6.55
N GLY A 3 -12.15 -28.64 -7.72
CA GLY A 3 -10.93 -27.90 -8.05
C GLY A 3 -11.13 -26.42 -8.44
N LEU A 4 -12.25 -26.06 -9.08
CA LEU A 4 -12.46 -24.69 -9.56
C LEU A 4 -13.00 -23.78 -8.44
N LEU A 5 -13.96 -24.25 -7.66
CA LEU A 5 -14.54 -23.49 -6.55
C LEU A 5 -13.53 -23.25 -5.42
N GLY A 6 -12.67 -24.23 -5.12
CA GLY A 6 -11.58 -24.06 -4.13
C GLY A 6 -10.55 -23.00 -4.54
N LEU A 7 -10.25 -22.88 -5.85
CA LEU A 7 -9.40 -21.80 -6.36
C LEU A 7 -10.08 -20.43 -6.22
N PHE A 8 -11.39 -20.32 -6.47
CA PHE A 8 -12.14 -19.08 -6.27
C PHE A 8 -12.20 -18.65 -4.80
N GLU A 9 -12.37 -19.61 -3.88
CA GLU A 9 -12.32 -19.33 -2.43
C GLU A 9 -10.93 -18.86 -2.01
N GLN A 10 -9.85 -19.51 -2.46
CA GLN A 10 -8.49 -19.05 -2.20
C GLN A 10 -8.25 -17.63 -2.76
N LEU A 11 -8.74 -17.34 -3.97
CA LEU A 11 -8.59 -16.02 -4.61
C LEU A 11 -9.34 -14.91 -3.86
N MET A 12 -10.48 -15.23 -3.25
CA MET A 12 -11.22 -14.29 -2.39
C MET A 12 -10.57 -14.08 -1.02
N VAL A 13 -9.72 -15.02 -0.58
CA VAL A 13 -9.07 -15.01 0.75
C VAL A 13 -7.68 -14.34 0.72
N LEU A 14 -7.11 -14.02 -0.46
CA LEU A 14 -5.84 -13.27 -0.62
C LEU A 14 -5.92 -11.79 -0.18
N GLY A 15 -6.48 -11.53 0.99
CA GLY A 15 -6.60 -10.21 1.58
C GLY A 15 -5.25 -9.64 2.00
N GLY A 16 -4.33 -10.50 2.46
CA GLY A 16 -2.98 -10.09 2.84
C GLY A 16 -2.19 -9.56 1.65
N PHE A 17 -2.22 -10.27 0.54
CA PHE A 17 -1.59 -9.84 -0.71
C PHE A 17 -2.18 -8.52 -1.22
N ALA A 18 -3.50 -8.36 -1.18
CA ALA A 18 -4.16 -7.11 -1.54
C ALA A 18 -3.73 -5.94 -0.63
N ALA A 19 -3.60 -6.19 0.68
CA ALA A 19 -3.08 -5.22 1.63
C ALA A 19 -1.63 -4.81 1.30
N LEU A 20 -0.77 -5.78 0.97
CA LEU A 20 0.61 -5.52 0.57
C LEU A 20 0.68 -4.64 -0.70
N ILE A 21 -0.14 -4.95 -1.73
CA ILE A 21 -0.23 -4.14 -2.94
C ILE A 21 -0.61 -2.69 -2.59
N SER A 22 -1.59 -2.51 -1.70
CA SER A 22 -2.02 -1.18 -1.26
C SER A 22 -0.86 -0.40 -0.62
N VAL A 23 -0.08 -1.04 0.26
CA VAL A 23 1.11 -0.44 0.87
C VAL A 23 2.13 -0.04 -0.18
N ILE A 24 2.45 -0.93 -1.11
CA ILE A 24 3.41 -0.66 -2.19
C ILE A 24 2.96 0.55 -3.01
N ILE A 25 1.69 0.60 -3.43
CA ILE A 25 1.17 1.72 -4.21
C ILE A 25 1.26 3.02 -3.43
N ASN A 26 0.90 3.03 -2.14
CA ASN A 26 0.98 4.22 -1.30
C ASN A 26 2.42 4.72 -1.14
N VAL A 27 3.38 3.81 -0.94
CA VAL A 27 4.81 4.15 -0.90
C VAL A 27 5.26 4.75 -2.24
N LEU A 28 4.91 4.10 -3.36
CA LEU A 28 5.27 4.57 -4.69
C LEU A 28 4.63 5.93 -5.03
N LYS A 29 3.42 6.21 -4.51
CA LYS A 29 2.80 7.54 -4.62
C LYS A 29 3.59 8.59 -3.84
N THR A 30 3.99 8.29 -2.61
CA THR A 30 4.73 9.24 -1.75
C THR A 30 6.09 9.63 -2.33
N ILE A 31 6.78 8.70 -3.02
CA ILE A 31 8.05 9.01 -3.71
C ILE A 31 7.86 9.54 -5.15
N GLY A 32 6.62 9.70 -5.63
CA GLY A 32 6.31 10.30 -6.93
C GLY A 32 6.40 9.36 -8.15
N VAL A 33 6.54 8.06 -7.95
CA VAL A 33 6.53 7.06 -9.05
C VAL A 33 5.11 6.86 -9.59
N VAL A 34 4.13 6.71 -8.69
CA VAL A 34 2.71 6.59 -9.07
C VAL A 34 2.07 7.97 -9.01
N LYS A 35 1.60 8.47 -10.15
CA LYS A 35 0.90 9.77 -10.22
C LYS A 35 -0.54 9.64 -9.76
N ASP A 36 -1.16 10.78 -9.42
CA ASP A 36 -2.58 10.83 -9.11
C ASP A 36 -3.43 10.37 -10.31
N GLY A 37 -4.48 9.61 -10.02
CA GLY A 37 -5.30 8.93 -11.02
C GLY A 37 -4.70 7.63 -11.58
N GLN A 38 -3.41 7.33 -11.38
CA GLN A 38 -2.79 6.10 -11.88
C GLN A 38 -2.89 4.92 -10.90
N ALA A 39 -3.29 5.15 -9.65
CA ALA A 39 -3.34 4.11 -8.62
C ALA A 39 -4.17 2.88 -9.05
N GLY A 40 -5.29 3.09 -9.75
CA GLY A 40 -6.12 2.00 -10.26
C GLY A 40 -5.40 1.12 -11.29
N MET A 41 -4.61 1.72 -12.19
CA MET A 41 -3.81 1.01 -13.19
C MET A 41 -2.73 0.15 -12.55
N TRP A 42 -2.00 0.72 -11.58
CA TRP A 42 -0.97 -0.01 -10.83
C TRP A 42 -1.56 -1.13 -9.99
N SER A 43 -2.71 -0.90 -9.34
CA SER A 43 -3.43 -1.94 -8.61
C SER A 43 -3.87 -3.08 -9.52
N ALA A 44 -4.49 -2.77 -10.66
CA ALA A 44 -4.89 -3.80 -11.63
C ALA A 44 -3.69 -4.60 -12.15
N GLY A 45 -2.57 -3.93 -12.48
CA GLY A 45 -1.35 -4.58 -12.96
C GLY A 45 -0.71 -5.48 -11.91
N LEU A 46 -0.60 -5.03 -10.65
CA LEU A 46 -0.03 -5.82 -9.56
C LEU A 46 -0.92 -7.01 -9.17
N ASN A 47 -2.24 -6.83 -9.17
CA ASN A 47 -3.18 -7.92 -8.95
C ASN A 47 -3.11 -8.97 -10.08
N LEU A 48 -3.00 -8.54 -11.34
CA LEU A 48 -2.82 -9.45 -12.46
C LEU A 48 -1.50 -10.23 -12.36
N ALA A 49 -0.41 -9.56 -11.98
CA ALA A 49 0.87 -10.22 -11.74
C ALA A 49 0.78 -11.25 -10.60
N GLY A 50 0.10 -10.91 -9.51
CA GLY A 50 -0.19 -11.84 -8.41
C GLY A 50 -1.01 -13.04 -8.85
N LEU A 51 -2.03 -12.83 -9.68
CA LEU A 51 -2.83 -13.91 -10.26
C LEU A 51 -1.98 -14.86 -11.10
N ILE A 52 -1.11 -14.33 -11.97
CA ILE A 52 -0.20 -15.14 -12.78
C ILE A 52 0.74 -15.96 -11.89
N ALA A 53 1.29 -15.35 -10.84
CA ALA A 53 2.15 -16.03 -9.88
C ALA A 53 1.40 -17.15 -9.14
N LEU A 54 0.14 -16.91 -8.74
CA LEU A 54 -0.70 -17.91 -8.09
C LEU A 54 -0.94 -19.13 -9.00
N PHE A 55 -1.28 -18.90 -10.27
CA PHE A 55 -1.44 -19.97 -11.26
C PHE A 55 -0.13 -20.74 -11.49
N ALA A 56 1.00 -20.05 -11.59
CA ALA A 56 2.30 -20.69 -11.77
C ALA A 56 2.65 -21.58 -10.56
N THR A 57 2.41 -21.10 -9.33
CA THR A 57 2.63 -21.87 -8.10
C THR A 57 1.73 -23.09 -8.04
N GLY A 58 0.45 -22.98 -8.42
CA GLY A 58 -0.46 -24.12 -8.48
C GLY A 58 -0.04 -25.23 -9.47
N ILE A 59 0.76 -24.90 -10.49
CA ILE A 59 1.28 -25.87 -11.46
C ILE A 59 2.60 -26.50 -10.97
N VAL A 60 3.49 -25.69 -10.38
CA VAL A 60 4.85 -26.13 -10.00
C VAL A 60 4.89 -26.76 -8.60
N ALA A 61 4.07 -26.28 -7.68
CA ALA A 61 4.03 -26.69 -6.27
C ALA A 61 2.57 -26.68 -5.73
N PRO A 62 1.73 -27.64 -6.13
CA PRO A 62 0.31 -27.69 -5.75
C PRO A 62 0.06 -27.95 -4.26
N GLU A 63 1.04 -28.49 -3.53
CA GLU A 63 0.95 -28.72 -2.08
C GLU A 63 1.36 -27.50 -1.25
N PHE A 64 1.70 -26.39 -1.90
CA PHE A 64 2.11 -25.17 -1.22
C PHE A 64 0.92 -24.51 -0.51
N ASP A 65 1.08 -24.24 0.79
CA ASP A 65 0.07 -23.56 1.60
C ASP A 65 0.03 -22.05 1.29
N ILE A 66 -0.77 -21.71 0.29
CA ILE A 66 -1.01 -20.32 -0.12
C ILE A 66 -1.70 -19.52 0.98
N SER A 67 -2.60 -20.15 1.75
CA SER A 67 -3.35 -19.49 2.81
C SER A 67 -2.43 -19.06 3.95
N GLY A 68 -1.56 -19.96 4.42
CA GLY A 68 -0.55 -19.63 5.43
C GLY A 68 0.45 -18.58 4.95
N LEU A 69 0.79 -18.55 3.65
CA LEU A 69 1.60 -17.48 3.09
C LEU A 69 0.86 -16.12 3.13
N ASP A 70 -0.42 -16.08 2.75
CA ASP A 70 -1.20 -14.84 2.74
C ASP A 70 -1.35 -14.24 4.15
N GLU A 71 -1.56 -15.07 5.18
CA GLU A 71 -1.60 -14.61 6.58
C GLU A 71 -0.29 -13.93 7.00
N ASN A 72 0.86 -14.50 6.62
CA ASN A 72 2.15 -13.90 6.89
C ASN A 72 2.33 -12.59 6.12
N ILE A 73 1.89 -12.54 4.86
CA ILE A 73 1.93 -11.32 4.05
C ILE A 73 1.04 -10.23 4.66
N ALA A 74 -0.14 -10.59 5.19
CA ALA A 74 -1.03 -9.65 5.86
C ALA A 74 -0.36 -8.99 7.07
N GLN A 75 0.31 -9.78 7.92
CA GLN A 75 1.05 -9.26 9.07
C GLN A 75 2.20 -8.33 8.64
N ILE A 76 2.94 -8.71 7.59
CA ILE A 76 4.00 -7.86 7.03
C ILE A 76 3.41 -6.55 6.50
N ALA A 77 2.30 -6.62 5.76
CA ALA A 77 1.62 -5.44 5.22
C ALA A 77 1.12 -4.51 6.34
N GLU A 78 0.61 -5.05 7.44
CA GLU A 78 0.22 -4.27 8.61
C GLU A 78 1.42 -3.53 9.23
N ILE A 79 2.52 -4.24 9.49
CA ILE A 79 3.73 -3.64 10.05
C ILE A 79 4.29 -2.56 9.13
N LEU A 80 4.37 -2.83 7.82
CA LEU A 80 4.85 -1.85 6.84
C LEU A 80 3.91 -0.64 6.75
N SER A 81 2.60 -0.84 6.85
CA SER A 81 1.62 0.25 6.90
C SER A 81 1.85 1.14 8.11
N LEU A 82 2.10 0.57 9.29
CA LEU A 82 2.38 1.32 10.51
C LEU A 82 3.68 2.13 10.39
N ILE A 83 4.75 1.52 9.87
CA ILE A 83 6.03 2.20 9.63
C ILE A 83 5.84 3.34 8.63
N PHE A 84 5.15 3.09 7.52
CA PHE A 84 4.90 4.08 6.50
C PHE A 84 4.03 5.24 7.00
N ALA A 85 3.00 4.95 7.79
CA ALA A 85 2.16 5.96 8.43
C ALA A 85 2.99 6.83 9.38
N PHE A 86 3.86 6.23 10.20
CA PHE A 86 4.75 6.96 11.10
C PHE A 86 5.70 7.90 10.33
N ILE A 87 6.36 7.41 9.28
CA ILE A 87 7.27 8.23 8.45
C ILE A 87 6.51 9.38 7.81
N THR A 88 5.36 9.09 7.21
CA THR A 88 4.53 10.09 6.52
C THR A 88 4.01 11.14 7.50
N GLN A 89 3.59 10.75 8.69
CA GLN A 89 3.13 11.66 9.75
C GLN A 89 4.25 12.62 10.19
N ASN A 90 5.48 12.13 10.39
CA ASN A 90 6.62 12.97 10.72
C ASN A 90 6.96 13.96 9.60
N TRP A 91 6.85 13.51 8.35
CA TRP A 91 7.13 14.35 7.19
C TRP A 91 6.10 15.46 7.02
N ILE A 92 4.81 15.13 7.16
CA ILE A 92 3.70 16.08 7.15
C ILE A 92 3.84 17.08 8.31
N SER A 93 4.18 16.61 9.52
CA SER A 93 4.41 17.47 10.70
C SER A 93 5.51 18.51 10.45
N LYS A 94 6.65 18.07 9.90
CA LYS A 94 7.75 18.96 9.52
C LYS A 94 7.32 19.98 8.45
N GLY A 95 6.64 19.52 7.40
CA GLY A 95 6.13 20.40 6.34
C GLY A 95 5.17 21.45 6.88
N THR A 96 4.23 21.01 7.71
CA THR A 96 3.26 21.87 8.39
C THR A 96 3.96 22.92 9.24
N HIS A 97 4.93 22.51 10.06
CA HIS A 97 5.71 23.44 10.88
C HIS A 97 6.46 24.47 10.04
N THR A 98 7.08 24.07 8.92
CA THR A 98 7.79 25.01 8.03
C THR A 98 6.85 26.01 7.35
N VAL A 99 5.64 25.61 6.98
CA VAL A 99 4.63 26.51 6.38
C VAL A 99 4.13 27.53 7.41
N PHE A 100 3.91 27.11 8.66
CA PHE A 100 3.46 28.00 9.71
C PHE A 100 4.57 28.89 10.29
N SER A 101 5.80 28.39 10.40
CA SER A 101 6.94 29.17 10.92
C SER A 101 7.53 30.13 9.90
N SER A 102 7.35 29.88 8.59
CA SER A 102 7.76 30.81 7.52
C SER A 102 6.81 32.01 7.33
N GLY A 103 5.77 32.16 8.18
CA GLY A 103 4.90 33.34 8.19
C GLY A 103 3.91 33.45 7.03
N GLN A 104 3.81 32.42 6.19
CA GLN A 104 2.93 32.39 5.01
C GLN A 104 1.44 32.21 5.34
N VAL A 105 1.10 31.78 6.57
CA VAL A 105 -0.28 31.62 7.01
C VAL A 105 -0.49 32.27 8.39
N PRO A 106 -1.17 33.42 8.49
CA PRO A 106 -1.48 34.04 9.77
C PRO A 106 -2.55 33.21 10.50
N ILE A 107 -2.17 32.56 11.60
CA ILE A 107 -3.08 31.75 12.41
C ILE A 107 -4.03 32.64 13.23
N ILE A 108 -3.60 33.86 13.61
CA ILE A 108 -4.43 34.87 14.29
C ILE A 108 -3.97 36.26 13.83
N GLY A 109 -4.63 36.86 12.84
CA GLY A 109 -4.69 38.31 12.57
C GLY A 109 -3.38 39.12 12.37
N ARG A 110 -2.19 38.54 12.54
CA ARG A 110 -0.89 39.17 12.30
C ARG A 110 0.07 38.16 11.69
N SER A 111 0.40 38.40 10.42
CA SER A 111 1.59 37.84 9.79
C SER A 111 2.77 38.77 10.14
N PHE A 112 3.73 38.27 10.90
CA PHE A 112 5.04 38.92 11.03
C PHE A 112 5.92 38.46 9.86
N SER A 113 5.53 38.79 8.63
CA SER A 113 6.48 38.79 7.52
C SER A 113 7.43 39.97 7.75
N ASN A 114 8.55 39.72 8.41
CA ASN A 114 9.63 40.70 8.54
C ASN A 114 10.99 40.00 8.56
N LYS A 115 11.44 39.57 7.38
CA LYS A 115 12.72 39.90 6.73
C LYS A 115 12.92 39.03 5.50
#